data_AF-A0A9X7BU14-F1
#
_entry.id   AF-A0A9X7BU14-F1
#
_cell.length_a   1.000
_cell.length_b   1.000
_cell.length_c   1.000
_cell.angle_alpha   90.00
_cell.angle_beta   90.00
_cell.angle_gamma   90.00
#
_symmetry.space_group_name_H-M   'P 1'
#
loop_
_entity.id
_entity.type
_entity.pdbx_description
1 polymer ?
#
loop_
_entity_poly.entity_id
_entity_poly.type
_entity_poly.pdbx_seq_one_letter_code
_entity_poly.pdbx_strand_id
1 'polypeptide(L)'
;MTQTMQVSFTYDPIVLSKLTLQIYAEKHIDIDNAIKSTVYAVYEYLRTVTDEELERVLIQYTQEEEIEAITFSNFEEECKLIFTYIFKSQQFIDLEFGYKREGYSKTGLGVVDKHEKTFYDCAFGEHWRTVESILETKYPKQFEAYLQLNYENKEEHNGFTHKQLDRFILNTFELVGEMRSIENHLD
;
A
#
# COMPACT_ATOMS: atom_id res chain seq x y z
N MET A 1 37.29 16.02 -44.93
CA MET A 1 37.40 15.15 -43.74
C MET A 1 36.19 15.42 -42.88
N THR A 2 35.19 14.55 -42.96
CA THR A 2 33.95 14.71 -42.19
C THR A 2 34.16 14.00 -40.86
N GLN A 3 34.38 14.77 -39.79
CA GLN A 3 34.39 14.21 -38.44
C GLN A 3 32.96 13.77 -38.12
N THR A 4 32.71 12.47 -38.14
CA THR A 4 31.50 11.88 -37.58
C THR A 4 31.58 12.09 -36.07
N MET A 5 30.77 12.99 -35.52
CA MET A 5 30.56 13.04 -34.07
C MET A 5 29.93 11.71 -33.67
N GLN A 6 30.73 10.84 -33.04
CA GLN A 6 30.22 9.65 -32.38
C GLN A 6 29.42 10.13 -31.17
N VAL A 7 28.09 10.13 -31.29
CA VAL A 7 27.20 10.37 -30.15
C VAL A 7 27.36 9.16 -29.22
N SER A 8 28.18 9.29 -28.19
CA SER A 8 28.29 8.27 -27.15
C SER A 8 27.07 8.41 -26.23
N PHE A 9 26.12 7.50 -26.38
CA PHE A 9 25.04 7.39 -25.41
C PHE A 9 25.55 6.63 -24.18
N THR A 10 26.02 7.35 -23.17
CA THR A 10 26.18 6.83 -21.81
C THR A 10 24.79 6.85 -21.16
N TYR A 11 23.98 5.85 -21.46
CA TYR A 11 22.73 5.66 -20.71
C TYR A 11 23.08 5.04 -19.36
N ASP A 12 22.60 5.67 -18.30
CA ASP A 12 22.67 5.10 -16.96
C ASP A 12 21.74 3.87 -16.90
N PRO A 13 22.26 2.67 -16.58
CA PRO A 13 21.45 1.46 -16.48
C PRO A 13 20.22 1.60 -15.59
N ILE A 14 20.27 2.43 -14.54
CA ILE A 14 19.13 2.63 -13.65
C ILE A 14 17.99 3.37 -14.34
N VAL A 15 18.31 4.36 -15.18
CA VAL A 15 17.33 5.14 -15.95
C VAL A 15 16.65 4.26 -16.98
N LEU A 16 17.41 3.39 -17.66
CA LEU A 16 16.84 2.42 -18.60
C LEU A 16 15.95 1.40 -17.91
N SER A 17 16.36 0.92 -16.73
CA SER A 17 15.56 -0.02 -15.94
C SER A 17 14.23 0.63 -15.51
N LYS A 18 14.27 1.88 -15.04
CA LYS A 18 13.07 2.65 -14.68
C LYS A 18 12.12 2.82 -15.87
N LEU A 19 12.64 3.21 -17.04
CA LEU A 19 11.84 3.33 -18.26
C LEU A 19 11.22 1.99 -18.67
N THR A 20 11.98 0.91 -18.57
CA THR A 20 11.51 -0.44 -18.91
C THR A 20 10.36 -0.88 -18.00
N LEU A 21 10.47 -0.61 -16.69
CA LEU A 21 9.41 -0.88 -15.72
C LEU A 21 8.17 0.00 -15.95
N GLN A 22 8.32 1.25 -16.39
CA GLN A 22 7.20 2.12 -16.79
C GLN A 22 6.46 1.54 -17.99
N ILE A 23 7.18 1.10 -19.03
CA ILE A 23 6.59 0.46 -20.22
C ILE A 23 5.84 -0.82 -19.82
N TYR A 24 6.38 -1.59 -18.88
CA TYR A 24 5.68 -2.77 -18.35
C TYR A 24 4.40 -2.39 -17.60
N ALA A 25 4.48 -1.40 -16.70
CA ALA A 25 3.32 -0.95 -15.94
C ALA A 25 2.16 -0.50 -16.84
N GLU A 26 2.45 0.30 -17.87
CA GLU A 26 1.45 0.78 -18.82
C GLU A 26 0.75 -0.35 -19.60
N LYS A 27 1.46 -1.45 -19.88
CA LYS A 27 0.93 -2.58 -20.65
C LYS A 27 0.15 -3.58 -19.82
N HIS A 28 0.54 -3.77 -18.56
CA HIS A 28 0.08 -4.92 -17.75
C HIS A 28 -0.70 -4.52 -16.50
N ILE A 29 -0.55 -3.29 -16.01
CA ILE A 29 -1.21 -2.83 -14.79
C ILE A 29 -2.46 -2.06 -15.20
N ASP A 30 -3.52 -2.83 -15.44
CA ASP A 30 -4.81 -2.35 -15.89
C ASP A 30 -5.60 -1.66 -14.77
N ILE A 31 -5.98 -0.39 -15.01
CA ILE A 31 -6.78 0.43 -14.08
C ILE A 31 -8.19 -0.16 -13.88
N ASP A 32 -8.73 -0.86 -14.88
CA ASP A 32 -10.13 -1.29 -14.87
C ASP A 32 -10.34 -2.60 -14.10
N ASN A 33 -9.30 -3.43 -13.98
CA ASN A 33 -9.37 -4.75 -13.34
C ASN A 33 -8.57 -4.86 -12.03
N ALA A 34 -7.64 -3.94 -11.77
CA ALA A 34 -6.84 -3.93 -10.54
C ALA A 34 -7.41 -3.00 -9.46
N ILE A 35 -6.93 -3.17 -8.22
CA ILE A 35 -7.30 -2.30 -7.10
C ILE A 35 -6.66 -0.92 -7.34
N LYS A 36 -7.49 0.13 -7.37
CA LYS A 36 -7.05 1.50 -7.68
C LYS A 36 -5.88 1.97 -6.82
N SER A 37 -5.86 1.65 -5.53
CA SER A 37 -4.75 2.00 -4.64
C SER A 37 -3.41 1.44 -5.11
N THR A 38 -3.40 0.20 -5.59
CA THR A 38 -2.19 -0.46 -6.10
C THR A 38 -1.74 0.18 -7.40
N VAL A 39 -2.68 0.46 -8.31
CA VAL A 39 -2.37 1.08 -9.60
C VAL A 39 -1.78 2.48 -9.42
N TYR A 40 -2.41 3.31 -8.60
CA TYR A 40 -1.89 4.65 -8.31
C TYR A 40 -0.56 4.60 -7.58
N ALA A 41 -0.39 3.68 -6.63
CA ALA A 41 0.89 3.48 -5.97
C ALA A 41 2.00 3.09 -6.95
N VAL A 42 1.72 2.27 -7.97
CA VAL A 42 2.72 1.92 -8.99
C VAL A 42 3.16 3.14 -9.79
N TYR A 43 2.22 3.89 -10.35
CA TYR A 43 2.58 5.06 -11.15
C TYR A 43 3.30 6.11 -10.31
N GLU A 44 2.84 6.33 -9.08
CA GLU A 44 3.45 7.28 -8.16
C GLU A 44 4.84 6.81 -7.70
N TYR A 45 5.03 5.51 -7.44
CA TYR A 45 6.33 4.93 -7.12
C TYR A 45 7.29 5.14 -8.28
N LEU A 46 6.93 4.76 -9.51
CA LEU A 46 7.81 4.94 -10.68
C LEU A 46 8.09 6.42 -10.98
N ARG A 47 7.21 7.34 -10.60
CA ARG A 47 7.41 8.78 -10.74
C ARG A 47 8.37 9.34 -9.69
N THR A 48 8.32 8.84 -8.46
CA THR A 48 8.97 9.45 -7.29
C THR A 48 10.16 8.68 -6.73
N VAL A 49 10.32 7.40 -7.09
CA VAL A 49 11.44 6.56 -6.65
C VAL A 49 12.76 7.20 -7.07
N THR A 50 13.67 7.28 -6.10
CA THR A 50 15.05 7.73 -6.31
C THR A 50 15.85 6.64 -6.99
N ASP A 51 16.93 7.02 -7.67
CA ASP A 51 17.78 6.04 -8.33
C ASP A 51 18.44 5.10 -7.29
N GLU A 52 18.80 5.61 -6.12
CA GLU A 52 19.37 4.80 -5.03
C GLU A 52 18.36 3.79 -4.44
N GLU A 53 17.08 4.17 -4.30
CA GLU A 53 16.05 3.23 -3.81
C GLU A 53 15.72 2.17 -4.86
N LEU A 54 15.61 2.55 -6.13
CA LEU A 54 15.39 1.59 -7.20
C LEU A 54 16.58 0.62 -7.32
N GLU A 55 17.81 1.12 -7.21
CA GLU A 55 19.01 0.28 -7.23
C GLU A 55 19.01 -0.72 -6.08
N ARG A 56 18.63 -0.31 -4.86
CA ARG A 56 18.46 -1.24 -3.72
C ARG A 56 17.48 -2.36 -4.03
N VAL A 57 16.32 -2.04 -4.62
CA VAL A 57 15.31 -3.03 -5.00
C VAL A 57 15.85 -3.99 -6.06
N LEU A 58 16.55 -3.48 -7.07
CA LEU A 58 17.15 -4.30 -8.13
C LEU A 58 18.27 -5.20 -7.60
N ILE A 59 19.11 -4.70 -6.68
CA ILE A 59 20.14 -5.50 -6.01
C ILE A 59 19.48 -6.63 -5.22
N GLN A 60 18.43 -6.34 -4.45
CA GLN A 60 17.71 -7.36 -3.69
C GLN A 60 17.13 -8.44 -4.61
N TYR A 61 16.48 -8.04 -5.69
CA TYR A 61 16.01 -8.95 -6.73
C TYR A 61 17.15 -9.84 -7.27
N THR A 62 18.31 -9.25 -7.59
CA THR A 62 19.42 -10.04 -8.12
C THR A 62 19.99 -11.07 -7.16
N GLN A 63 20.03 -10.73 -5.88
CA GLN A 63 20.56 -11.59 -4.83
C GLN A 63 19.59 -12.73 -4.49
N GLU A 64 18.30 -12.45 -4.35
CA GLU A 64 17.29 -13.44 -3.94
C GLU A 64 16.95 -14.41 -5.09
N GLU A 65 17.00 -13.96 -6.35
CA GLU A 65 16.75 -14.80 -7.52
C GLU A 65 18.04 -15.43 -8.11
N GLU A 66 19.18 -15.22 -7.47
CA GLU A 66 20.50 -15.74 -7.88
C GLU A 66 20.86 -15.43 -9.36
N ILE A 67 20.49 -14.24 -9.85
CA ILE A 67 20.77 -13.81 -11.23
C ILE A 67 22.08 -13.03 -11.33
N GLU A 68 22.87 -13.34 -12.35
CA GLU A 68 24.16 -12.69 -12.60
C GLU A 68 24.00 -11.24 -13.08
N ALA A 69 23.02 -11.00 -13.95
CA ALA A 69 22.75 -9.68 -14.50
C ALA A 69 21.28 -9.55 -14.94
N ILE A 70 20.74 -8.34 -14.77
CA ILE A 70 19.45 -7.96 -15.32
C ILE A 70 19.66 -7.64 -16.80
N THR A 71 18.92 -8.31 -17.68
CA THR A 71 19.08 -8.13 -19.13
C THR A 71 17.81 -7.69 -19.83
N PHE A 72 16.65 -7.85 -19.18
CA PHE A 72 15.32 -7.67 -19.77
C PHE A 72 15.11 -8.48 -21.07
N SER A 73 15.86 -9.58 -21.23
CA SER A 73 15.73 -10.48 -22.39
C SER A 73 14.42 -11.26 -22.33
N ASN A 74 13.98 -11.62 -21.12
CA ASN A 74 12.63 -12.13 -20.86
C ASN A 74 11.80 -11.02 -20.21
N PHE A 75 11.53 -9.97 -20.98
CA PHE A 75 10.90 -8.72 -20.55
C PHE A 75 9.73 -8.92 -19.58
N GLU A 76 8.78 -9.79 -19.93
CA GLU A 76 7.56 -10.04 -19.16
C GLU A 76 7.85 -10.60 -17.76
N GLU A 77 8.63 -11.68 -17.70
CA GLU A 77 8.89 -12.38 -16.44
C GLU A 77 9.86 -11.59 -15.55
N GLU A 78 10.90 -10.99 -16.13
CA GLU A 78 11.85 -10.16 -15.38
C GLU A 78 11.14 -8.95 -14.75
N CYS A 79 10.32 -8.22 -15.52
CA CYS A 79 9.58 -7.07 -14.97
C CYS A 79 8.58 -7.52 -13.90
N LYS A 80 7.84 -8.60 -14.14
CA LYS A 80 6.90 -9.15 -13.16
C LYS A 80 7.60 -9.47 -11.84
N LEU A 81 8.75 -10.16 -11.89
CA LEU A 81 9.54 -10.49 -10.71
C LEU A 81 10.04 -9.23 -10.01
N ILE A 82 10.62 -8.27 -10.73
CA ILE A 82 11.06 -6.99 -10.16
C ILE A 82 9.90 -6.27 -9.45
N PHE A 83 8.70 -6.28 -10.03
CA PHE A 83 7.52 -5.71 -9.38
C PHE A 83 7.16 -6.40 -8.05
N THR A 84 7.41 -7.70 -7.91
CA THR A 84 7.23 -8.37 -6.61
C THR A 84 8.15 -7.82 -5.52
N TYR A 85 9.35 -7.36 -5.89
CA TYR A 85 10.29 -6.71 -4.98
C TYR A 85 9.92 -5.25 -4.73
N ILE A 86 9.46 -4.52 -5.77
CA ILE A 86 8.89 -3.17 -5.61
C ILE A 86 7.74 -3.19 -4.60
N PHE A 87 6.83 -4.15 -4.71
CA PHE A 87 5.67 -4.27 -3.80
C PHE A 87 6.04 -4.57 -2.34
N LYS A 88 7.24 -5.11 -2.10
CA LYS A 88 7.79 -5.32 -0.76
C LYS A 88 8.53 -4.10 -0.22
N SER A 89 8.88 -3.12 -1.07
CA SER A 89 9.61 -1.92 -0.63
C SER A 89 8.74 -1.06 0.30
N GLN A 90 9.36 -0.44 1.31
CA GLN A 90 8.64 0.39 2.26
C GLN A 90 7.99 1.61 1.57
N GLN A 91 8.68 2.20 0.59
CA GLN A 91 8.12 3.33 -0.17
C GLN A 91 6.82 2.92 -0.90
N PHE A 92 6.79 1.75 -1.53
CA PHE A 92 5.56 1.28 -2.19
C PHE A 92 4.43 1.01 -1.19
N ILE A 93 4.74 0.34 -0.07
CA ILE A 93 3.76 0.04 0.98
C ILE A 93 3.15 1.33 1.54
N ASP A 94 3.96 2.35 1.79
CA ASP A 94 3.50 3.65 2.28
C ASP A 94 2.60 4.37 1.27
N LEU A 95 2.96 4.33 -0.02
CA LEU A 95 2.15 4.90 -1.10
C LEU A 95 0.81 4.19 -1.23
N GLU A 96 0.80 2.86 -1.28
CA GLU A 96 -0.43 2.08 -1.39
C GLU A 96 -1.33 2.29 -0.17
N PHE A 97 -0.75 2.34 1.03
CA PHE A 97 -1.49 2.64 2.25
C PHE A 97 -2.11 4.03 2.22
N GLY A 98 -1.40 5.04 1.71
CA GLY A 98 -1.94 6.39 1.50
C GLY A 98 -3.19 6.37 0.62
N TYR A 99 -3.12 5.75 -0.56
CA TYR A 99 -4.27 5.65 -1.46
C TYR A 99 -5.42 4.80 -0.88
N LYS A 100 -5.13 3.77 -0.09
CA LYS A 100 -6.17 3.02 0.63
C LYS A 100 -6.92 3.92 1.61
N ARG A 101 -6.20 4.77 2.37
CA ARG A 101 -6.80 5.76 3.28
C ARG A 101 -7.64 6.82 2.57
N GLU A 102 -7.32 7.13 1.32
CA GLU A 102 -8.13 8.00 0.46
C GLU A 102 -9.37 7.31 -0.15
N GLY A 103 -9.60 6.02 0.16
CA GLY A 103 -10.76 5.27 -0.31
C GLY A 103 -10.59 4.68 -1.71
N TYR A 104 -9.36 4.42 -2.14
CA TYR A 104 -9.06 3.66 -3.38
C TYR A 104 -8.80 2.16 -3.13
N SER A 105 -9.16 1.67 -1.93
CA SER A 105 -9.12 0.25 -1.61
C SER A 105 -10.13 -0.56 -2.42
N LYS A 106 -10.18 -1.88 -2.20
CA LYS A 106 -11.02 -2.79 -3.00
C LYS A 106 -12.51 -2.44 -2.92
N THR A 107 -12.99 -2.09 -1.73
CA THR A 107 -14.39 -1.70 -1.50
C THR A 107 -14.57 -0.19 -1.43
N GLY A 108 -13.46 0.57 -1.35
CA GLY A 108 -13.45 2.00 -1.01
C GLY A 108 -13.78 2.27 0.47
N LEU A 109 -13.93 1.23 1.28
CA LEU A 109 -14.29 1.29 2.69
C LEU A 109 -13.29 0.45 3.50
N GLY A 110 -12.93 0.93 4.69
CA GLY A 110 -12.07 0.16 5.57
C GLY A 110 -11.85 0.79 6.94
N VAL A 111 -11.08 0.10 7.75
CA VAL A 111 -10.61 0.56 9.06
C VAL A 111 -9.10 0.59 9.04
N VAL A 112 -8.54 1.72 9.47
CA VAL A 112 -7.11 1.88 9.64
C VAL A 112 -6.77 1.71 11.11
N ASP A 113 -5.81 0.85 11.41
CA ASP A 113 -5.09 0.88 12.67
C ASP A 113 -3.93 1.88 12.57
N LYS A 114 -4.03 3.00 13.30
CA LYS A 114 -3.04 4.09 13.26
C LYS A 114 -1.70 3.71 13.90
N HIS A 115 -1.66 2.71 14.77
CA HIS A 115 -0.42 2.28 15.42
C HIS A 115 0.40 1.36 14.53
N GLU A 116 -0.26 0.38 13.90
CA GLU A 116 0.42 -0.57 13.00
C GLU A 116 0.54 -0.06 11.56
N LYS A 117 -0.16 1.04 11.20
CA LYS A 117 -0.34 1.51 9.83
C LYS A 117 -0.90 0.41 8.91
N THR A 118 -1.87 -0.33 9.43
CA THR A 118 -2.52 -1.42 8.70
C THR A 118 -3.91 -1.00 8.27
N PHE A 119 -4.24 -1.25 7.00
CA PHE A 119 -5.57 -1.02 6.45
C PHE A 119 -6.33 -2.34 6.34
N TYR A 120 -7.56 -2.36 6.86
CA TYR A 120 -8.46 -3.51 6.81
C TYR A 120 -9.66 -3.16 5.94
N ASP A 121 -9.75 -3.74 4.73
CA ASP A 121 -10.93 -3.60 3.86
C ASP A 121 -12.18 -4.15 4.54
N CYS A 122 -13.29 -3.43 4.44
CA CYS A 122 -14.60 -3.88 4.92
C CYS A 122 -15.72 -3.54 3.93
N ALA A 123 -16.88 -4.18 4.03
CA ALA A 123 -18.05 -3.81 3.22
C ALA A 123 -18.87 -2.69 3.87
N PHE A 124 -19.90 -2.23 3.15
CA PHE A 124 -20.84 -1.23 3.66
C PHE A 124 -21.54 -1.72 4.94
N GLY A 125 -21.49 -0.91 6.00
CA GLY A 125 -22.04 -1.27 7.32
C GLY A 125 -21.15 -2.18 8.17
N GLU A 126 -19.95 -2.54 7.71
CA GLU A 126 -19.05 -3.46 8.41
C GLU A 126 -17.92 -2.78 9.18
N HIS A 127 -17.81 -1.45 9.19
CA HIS A 127 -16.75 -0.73 9.91
C HIS A 127 -16.65 -1.14 11.38
N TRP A 128 -17.78 -1.16 12.08
CA TRP A 128 -17.79 -1.51 13.50
C TRP A 128 -17.41 -2.97 13.75
N ARG A 129 -17.96 -3.89 12.95
CA ARG A 129 -17.60 -5.31 12.99
C ARG A 129 -16.11 -5.53 12.72
N THR A 130 -15.53 -4.71 11.84
CA THR A 130 -14.10 -4.76 11.52
C THR A 130 -13.27 -4.25 12.70
N VAL A 131 -13.68 -3.14 13.35
CA VAL A 131 -13.07 -2.67 14.61
C VAL A 131 -13.12 -3.76 15.68
N GLU A 132 -14.26 -4.43 15.88
CA GLU A 132 -14.38 -5.54 16.84
C GLU A 132 -13.41 -6.68 16.54
N SER A 133 -13.30 -7.09 15.27
CA SER A 133 -12.36 -8.13 14.82
C SER A 133 -10.89 -7.74 15.07
N ILE A 134 -10.54 -6.47 14.82
CA ILE A 134 -9.19 -5.97 15.11
C ILE A 134 -8.94 -5.94 16.62
N LEU A 135 -9.91 -5.47 17.42
CA LEU A 135 -9.83 -5.49 18.88
C LEU A 135 -9.60 -6.92 19.39
N GLU A 136 -10.37 -7.89 18.92
CA GLU A 136 -10.26 -9.29 19.33
C GLU A 136 -8.87 -9.86 19.05
N THR A 137 -8.33 -9.59 17.86
CA THR A 137 -7.08 -10.20 17.40
C THR A 137 -5.82 -9.46 17.88
N LYS A 138 -5.87 -8.14 18.03
CA LYS A 138 -4.69 -7.29 18.31
C LYS A 138 -4.72 -6.64 19.68
N TYR A 139 -5.90 -6.40 20.24
CA TYR A 139 -6.09 -5.68 21.51
C TYR A 139 -6.98 -6.49 22.47
N PRO A 140 -6.59 -7.73 22.84
CA PRO A 140 -7.49 -8.67 23.51
C PRO A 140 -8.00 -8.17 24.87
N LYS A 141 -7.23 -7.35 25.59
CA LYS A 141 -7.68 -6.72 26.85
C LYS A 141 -8.80 -5.71 26.62
N GLN A 142 -8.65 -4.88 25.59
CA GLN A 142 -9.65 -3.90 25.19
C GLN A 142 -10.90 -4.59 24.62
N PHE A 143 -10.73 -5.70 23.91
CA PHE A 143 -11.85 -6.52 23.45
C PHE A 143 -12.61 -7.18 24.60
N GLU A 144 -11.92 -7.75 25.59
CA GLU A 144 -12.57 -8.30 26.78
C GLU A 144 -13.36 -7.21 27.53
N ALA A 145 -12.76 -6.04 27.74
CA ALA A 145 -13.47 -4.90 28.31
C ALA A 145 -14.67 -4.46 27.45
N TYR A 146 -14.52 -4.45 26.12
CA TYR A 146 -15.61 -4.14 25.18
C TYR A 146 -16.81 -5.08 25.38
N LEU A 147 -16.57 -6.40 25.45
CA LEU A 147 -17.62 -7.38 25.66
C LEU A 147 -18.32 -7.17 27.01
N GLN A 148 -17.53 -7.01 28.06
CA GLN A 148 -18.03 -6.89 29.43
C GLN A 148 -18.83 -5.60 29.66
N LEU A 149 -18.39 -4.48 29.09
CA LEU A 149 -19.06 -3.20 29.24
C LEU A 149 -20.34 -3.12 28.39
N ASN A 150 -20.28 -3.50 27.11
CA ASN A 150 -21.40 -3.30 26.19
C ASN A 150 -22.43 -4.43 26.19
N TYR A 151 -22.03 -5.68 26.44
CA TYR A 151 -22.97 -6.81 26.46
C TYR A 151 -23.45 -7.17 27.87
N GLU A 152 -22.59 -7.03 28.89
CA GLU A 152 -22.98 -7.29 30.28
C GLU A 152 -23.42 -6.03 31.05
N ASN A 153 -23.43 -4.87 30.38
CA ASN A 153 -23.89 -3.58 30.91
C ASN A 153 -23.22 -3.18 32.24
N LYS A 154 -21.90 -3.43 32.33
CA LYS A 154 -21.07 -3.05 33.48
C LYS A 154 -20.57 -1.62 33.32
N GLU A 155 -20.48 -0.86 34.42
CA GLU A 155 -19.91 0.49 34.38
C GLU A 155 -18.38 0.50 34.23
N GLU A 156 -17.72 -0.56 34.74
CA GLU A 156 -16.26 -0.74 34.71
C GLU A 156 -15.89 -2.23 34.61
N HIS A 157 -14.82 -2.54 33.88
CA HIS A 157 -14.19 -3.85 33.85
C HIS A 157 -12.66 -3.72 33.77
N ASN A 158 -11.94 -4.33 34.70
CA ASN A 158 -10.47 -4.33 34.74
C ASN A 158 -9.83 -2.93 34.60
N GLY A 159 -10.42 -1.90 35.21
CA GLY A 159 -9.94 -0.52 35.14
C GLY A 159 -10.32 0.24 33.86
N PHE A 160 -11.13 -0.37 32.98
CA PHE A 160 -11.71 0.28 31.80
C PHE A 160 -13.17 0.65 32.05
N THR A 161 -13.49 1.90 31.79
CA THR A 161 -14.86 2.44 31.66
C THR A 161 -15.21 2.59 30.18
N HIS A 162 -16.50 2.74 29.86
CA HIS A 162 -16.95 3.05 28.49
C HIS A 162 -16.18 4.25 27.89
N LYS A 163 -16.00 5.33 28.66
CA LYS A 163 -15.28 6.52 28.19
C LYS A 163 -13.81 6.26 27.83
N GLN A 164 -13.13 5.40 28.58
CA GLN A 164 -11.73 5.05 28.29
C GLN A 164 -11.65 4.17 27.05
N LEU A 165 -12.59 3.24 26.89
CA LEU A 165 -12.65 2.37 25.73
C LEU A 165 -13.00 3.14 24.45
N ASP A 166 -14.00 4.01 24.49
CA ASP A 166 -14.36 4.88 23.34
C ASP A 166 -13.18 5.75 22.94
N ARG A 167 -12.51 6.36 23.92
CA ARG A 167 -11.30 7.16 23.66
C ARG A 167 -10.20 6.32 23.03
N PHE A 168 -10.00 5.08 23.49
CA PHE A 168 -9.03 4.18 22.88
C PHE A 168 -9.40 3.92 21.42
N ILE A 169 -10.63 3.51 21.13
CA ILE A 169 -11.11 3.20 19.78
C ILE A 169 -10.94 4.41 18.84
N LEU A 170 -11.38 5.60 19.25
CA LEU A 170 -11.26 6.83 18.45
C LEU A 170 -9.79 7.26 18.23
N ASN A 171 -8.90 6.97 19.18
CA ASN A 171 -7.49 7.30 19.07
C ASN A 171 -6.67 6.26 18.30
N THR A 172 -7.11 5.01 18.28
CA THR A 172 -6.43 3.89 17.62
C THR A 172 -6.90 3.71 16.19
N PHE A 173 -8.21 3.83 15.94
CA PHE A 173 -8.79 3.54 14.63
C PHE A 173 -9.18 4.79 13.87
N GLU A 174 -9.12 4.70 12.55
CA GLU A 174 -9.65 5.67 11.60
C GLU A 174 -10.57 4.92 10.63
N LEU A 175 -11.81 5.39 10.49
CA LEU A 175 -12.80 4.79 9.60
C LEU A 175 -12.70 5.47 8.24
N VAL A 176 -12.41 4.69 7.21
CA VAL A 176 -12.28 5.15 5.82
C VAL A 176 -13.54 4.77 5.07
N GLY A 177 -14.20 5.74 4.45
CA GLY A 177 -15.41 5.48 3.67
C GLY A 177 -16.48 6.57 3.72
N GLU A 178 -16.36 7.54 4.64
CA GLU A 178 -17.19 8.74 4.60
C GLU A 178 -16.54 9.80 3.70
N MET A 179 -17.27 10.15 2.64
CA MET A 179 -17.01 11.26 1.71
C MET A 179 -15.83 11.11 0.76
N ARG A 180 -16.06 10.46 -0.39
CA ARG A 180 -15.66 11.16 -1.61
C ARG A 180 -16.56 12.38 -1.73
N SER A 181 -15.99 13.59 -1.69
CA SER A 181 -16.68 14.78 -2.18
C SER A 181 -17.24 14.45 -3.57
N ILE A 182 -18.44 14.91 -3.91
CA ILE A 182 -19.01 14.79 -5.26
C ILE A 182 -18.02 15.30 -6.33
N GLU A 183 -17.13 16.22 -5.95
CA GLU A 183 -16.06 16.75 -6.79
C GLU A 183 -15.07 15.67 -7.26
N ASN A 184 -14.81 14.63 -6.46
CA ASN A 184 -13.94 13.50 -6.83
C ASN A 184 -14.58 12.53 -7.86
N HIS A 185 -15.80 12.82 -8.33
CA HIS A 185 -16.53 12.08 -9.35
C HIS A 185 -16.72 12.88 -10.65
N LEU A 186 -16.13 14.08 -10.76
CA LEU A 186 -16.31 14.99 -11.91
C LEU A 186 -15.09 15.08 -12.86
N ASP A 187 -14.05 14.27 -12.66
CA ASP A 187 -12.92 14.13 -13.59
C ASP A 187 -13.09 12.94 -14.56
#